data_AF-A0A1V4XLE5-F1
#
_entry.id   AF-A0A1V4XLE5-F1
#
_cell.length_a   1.000
_cell.length_b   1.000
_cell.length_c   1.000
_cell.angle_alpha   90.00
_cell.angle_beta   90.00
_cell.angle_gamma   90.00
#
_symmetry.space_group_name_H-M   'P 1'
#
loop_
_entity.id
_entity.type
_entity.pdbx_description
1 polymer ?
#
loop_
_entity_poly.entity_id
_entity_poly.type
_entity_poly.pdbx_seq_one_letter_code
_entity_poly.pdbx_strand_id
1 'polypeptide(L)'
;MLLVTLLVLSGCVSLRVDRISKGAEVPPPAPELIKGAATLTDVLARHGAPTDILDMQGKFALVYRRSYYRGGQISVGIPLSDVIKTSFNLEAAGNLLQHDLLVFVFTRDGVLEEVTYEKGTERPLWNTFWK
;
A
#
# COMPACT_ATOMS: atom_id res chain seq x y z
N MET A 1 35.71 -40.93 -1.36
CA MET A 1 34.26 -40.75 -1.61
C MET A 1 33.58 -39.95 -0.49
N LEU A 2 34.13 -38.80 -0.07
CA LEU A 2 33.47 -37.93 0.93
C LEU A 2 33.24 -36.50 0.42
N LEU A 3 33.83 -36.14 -0.73
CA LEU A 3 33.74 -34.80 -1.32
C LEU A 3 32.49 -34.63 -2.20
N VAL A 4 31.93 -35.73 -2.70
CA VAL A 4 30.79 -35.71 -3.64
C VAL A 4 29.45 -35.54 -2.92
N THR A 5 29.35 -35.96 -1.66
CA THR A 5 28.14 -35.82 -0.85
C THR A 5 27.85 -34.39 -0.38
N LEU A 6 28.84 -33.49 -0.37
CA LEU A 6 28.63 -32.08 -0.01
C LEU A 6 28.02 -31.23 -1.15
N LEU A 7 28.08 -31.71 -2.39
CA LEU A 7 27.64 -30.96 -3.57
C LEU A 7 26.13 -31.12 -3.86
N VAL A 8 25.45 -32.05 -3.20
CA VAL A 8 24.01 -32.33 -3.42
C VAL A 8 23.10 -31.33 -2.69
N LEU A 9 23.67 -30.50 -1.80
CA LEU A 9 22.92 -29.49 -1.03
C LEU A 9 23.04 -28.06 -1.58
N SER A 10 23.77 -27.83 -2.68
CA SER A 10 23.89 -26.50 -3.28
C SER A 10 22.71 -26.20 -4.21
N GLY A 11 21.49 -26.23 -3.66
CA GLY A 11 20.36 -25.56 -4.31
C GLY A 11 20.62 -24.06 -4.29
N CYS A 12 20.49 -23.38 -5.44
CA CYS A 12 20.56 -21.92 -5.48
C CYS A 12 19.19 -21.38 -5.09
N VAL A 13 19.11 -20.73 -3.93
CA VAL A 13 17.92 -19.96 -3.51
C VAL A 13 18.16 -18.51 -3.91
N SER A 14 17.30 -17.98 -4.77
CA SER A 14 17.28 -16.55 -5.07
C SER A 14 16.00 -15.93 -4.51
N LEU A 15 16.15 -14.82 -3.79
CA LEU A 15 15.06 -14.03 -3.26
C LEU A 15 15.05 -12.68 -3.97
N ARG A 16 13.94 -12.33 -4.61
CA ARG A 16 13.69 -10.98 -5.13
C ARG A 16 12.58 -10.35 -4.30
N VAL A 17 12.81 -9.11 -3.86
CA VAL A 17 11.83 -8.32 -3.11
C VAL A 17 11.59 -7.02 -3.88
N ASP A 18 10.39 -6.87 -4.40
CA ASP A 18 9.96 -5.66 -5.09
C ASP A 18 9.20 -4.77 -4.11
N ARG A 19 9.62 -3.50 -4.01
CA ARG A 19 8.94 -2.48 -3.22
C ARG A 19 8.52 -1.35 -4.14
N ILE A 20 7.22 -1.21 -4.35
CA ILE A 20 6.63 -0.15 -5.17
C ILE A 20 5.75 0.71 -4.27
N SER A 21 6.00 2.02 -4.26
CA SER A 21 5.08 2.99 -3.63
C SER A 21 4.43 3.85 -4.70
N LYS A 22 3.09 3.95 -4.67
CA LYS A 22 2.31 4.79 -5.57
C LYS A 22 1.55 5.83 -4.77
N GLY A 23 1.62 7.09 -5.19
CA GLY A 23 0.99 8.23 -4.52
C GLY A 23 1.95 9.01 -3.62
N ALA A 24 1.56 10.23 -3.27
CA ALA A 24 2.30 11.09 -2.35
C ALA A 24 2.21 10.58 -0.92
N GLU A 25 3.16 10.97 -0.06
CA GLU A 25 3.07 10.70 1.37
C GLU A 25 1.82 11.32 1.96
N VAL A 26 1.08 10.55 2.77
CA VAL A 26 -0.13 11.01 3.46
C VAL A 26 0.24 11.29 4.91
N PRO A 27 0.55 12.55 5.27
CA PRO A 27 0.84 12.89 6.65
C PRO A 27 -0.43 12.76 7.50
N PRO A 28 -0.30 12.52 8.81
CA PRO A 28 -1.45 12.53 9.72
C PRO A 28 -2.15 13.91 9.69
N PRO A 29 -3.44 13.97 10.04
CA PRO A 29 -4.18 15.23 10.08
C PRO A 29 -3.50 16.19 11.05
N ALA A 30 -3.31 17.44 10.62
CA ALA A 30 -2.71 18.45 11.47
C ALA A 30 -3.64 18.77 12.66
N PRO A 31 -3.11 18.94 13.89
CA PRO A 31 -3.91 19.18 15.08
C PRO A 31 -4.69 20.50 15.05
N GLU A 32 -4.26 21.44 14.20
CA GLU A 32 -4.88 22.75 13.97
C GLU A 32 -6.17 22.65 13.13
N LEU A 33 -6.39 21.53 12.44
CA LEU A 33 -7.57 21.30 11.60
C LEU A 33 -8.76 20.88 12.47
N ILE A 34 -9.39 21.86 13.11
CA ILE A 34 -10.51 21.65 14.02
C ILE A 34 -11.81 21.54 13.21
N LYS A 35 -12.56 20.45 13.45
CA LYS A 35 -13.90 20.25 12.86
C LYS A 35 -14.83 21.43 13.21
N GLY A 36 -15.56 21.92 12.23
CA GLY A 36 -16.48 23.06 12.33
C GLY A 36 -15.80 24.44 12.23
N ALA A 37 -14.47 24.51 12.20
CA ALA A 37 -13.73 25.76 12.11
C ALA A 37 -12.75 25.78 10.92
N ALA A 38 -12.06 24.66 10.67
CA ALA A 38 -11.13 24.56 9.56
C ALA A 38 -11.86 24.60 8.22
N THR A 39 -11.24 25.28 7.26
CA THR A 39 -11.78 25.48 5.91
C THR A 39 -11.06 24.59 4.90
N LEU A 40 -11.65 24.49 3.71
CA LEU A 40 -11.02 23.86 2.54
C LEU A 40 -9.60 24.41 2.29
N THR A 41 -9.43 25.73 2.40
CA THR A 41 -8.15 26.39 2.17
C THR A 41 -7.10 25.98 3.19
N ASP A 42 -7.48 25.86 4.47
CA ASP A 42 -6.56 25.45 5.54
C ASP A 42 -6.03 24.03 5.29
N VAL A 43 -6.92 23.14 4.88
CA VAL A 43 -6.58 21.75 4.56
C VAL A 43 -5.66 21.67 3.33
N LEU A 44 -5.99 22.38 2.26
CA LEU A 44 -5.18 22.41 1.03
C LEU A 44 -3.81 23.07 1.24
N ALA A 45 -3.73 24.13 2.06
CA ALA A 45 -2.48 24.78 2.40
C ALA A 45 -1.53 23.83 3.14
N ARG A 46 -2.08 22.94 3.96
CA ARG A 46 -1.29 22.01 4.78
C ARG A 46 -0.97 20.69 4.07
N HIS A 47 -1.93 20.12 3.36
CA HIS A 47 -1.83 18.78 2.78
C HIS A 47 -1.61 18.81 1.26
N GLY A 48 -1.69 19.98 0.63
CA GLY A 48 -1.54 20.12 -0.82
C GLY A 48 -2.75 19.56 -1.60
N ALA A 49 -2.53 19.31 -2.88
CA ALA A 49 -3.58 18.79 -3.76
C ALA A 49 -3.99 17.36 -3.35
N PRO A 50 -5.29 17.08 -3.29
CA PRO A 50 -5.80 15.74 -3.00
C PRO A 50 -5.49 14.77 -4.15
N THR A 51 -5.55 13.47 -3.86
CA THR A 51 -5.51 12.42 -4.88
C THR A 51 -6.83 12.38 -5.65
N ASP A 52 -7.95 12.46 -4.93
CA ASP A 52 -9.30 12.45 -5.49
C ASP A 52 -10.20 13.44 -4.74
N ILE A 53 -11.25 13.91 -5.42
CA ILE A 53 -12.35 14.67 -4.83
C ILE A 53 -13.62 13.88 -5.07
N LEU A 54 -14.40 13.64 -4.02
CA LEU A 54 -15.68 12.96 -4.12
C LEU A 54 -16.82 13.92 -3.80
N ASP A 55 -17.84 13.93 -4.66
CA ASP A 55 -19.10 14.60 -4.40
C ASP A 55 -20.03 13.65 -3.62
N MET A 56 -20.64 14.17 -2.57
CA MET A 56 -21.62 13.48 -1.72
C MET A 56 -22.86 14.36 -1.68
N GLN A 57 -24.07 13.81 -1.61
CA GLN A 57 -25.27 14.66 -1.61
C GLN A 57 -25.25 15.70 -0.47
N GLY A 58 -24.92 16.96 -0.81
CA GLY A 58 -24.81 18.05 0.16
C GLY A 58 -23.43 18.28 0.78
N LYS A 59 -22.40 17.50 0.40
CA LYS A 59 -21.05 17.53 0.96
C LYS A 59 -20.01 17.16 -0.09
N PHE A 60 -18.73 17.34 0.19
CA PHE A 60 -17.68 16.79 -0.65
C PHE A 60 -16.51 16.34 0.20
N ALA A 61 -15.71 15.40 -0.30
CA ALA A 61 -14.57 14.85 0.41
C ALA A 61 -13.28 15.05 -0.39
N LEU A 62 -12.23 15.51 0.30
CA LEU A 62 -10.86 15.46 -0.21
C LEU A 62 -10.21 14.17 0.26
N VAL A 63 -9.64 13.43 -0.69
CA VAL A 63 -9.08 12.10 -0.44
C VAL A 63 -7.60 12.12 -0.78
N TYR A 64 -6.78 11.75 0.20
CA TYR A 64 -5.35 11.58 0.06
C TYR A 64 -5.02 10.10 0.23
N ARG A 65 -4.36 9.49 -0.76
CA ARG A 65 -4.09 8.06 -0.76
C ARG A 65 -2.65 7.76 -1.15
N ARG A 66 -2.02 6.88 -0.38
CA ARG A 66 -0.78 6.20 -0.75
C ARG A 66 -0.97 4.70 -0.71
N SER A 67 -0.51 4.02 -1.75
CA SER A 67 -0.49 2.56 -1.81
C SER A 67 0.94 2.07 -1.80
N TYR A 68 1.24 1.12 -0.92
CA TYR A 68 2.51 0.40 -0.89
C TYR A 68 2.26 -1.03 -1.33
N TYR A 69 3.02 -1.44 -2.32
CA TYR A 69 3.08 -2.81 -2.78
C TYR A 69 4.43 -3.39 -2.41
N ARG A 70 4.42 -4.50 -1.68
CA ARG A 70 5.60 -5.31 -1.40
C ARG A 70 5.38 -6.70 -1.95
N GLY A 71 5.98 -6.97 -3.11
CA GLY A 71 6.01 -8.29 -3.73
C GLY A 71 7.30 -9.01 -3.35
N GLY A 72 7.24 -10.33 -3.14
CA GLY A 72 8.43 -11.17 -2.98
C GLY A 72 8.31 -12.38 -3.87
N GLN A 73 9.34 -12.67 -4.67
CA GLN A 73 9.47 -13.89 -5.45
C GLN A 73 10.61 -14.72 -4.86
N ILE A 74 10.30 -15.93 -4.43
CA ILE A 74 11.30 -16.94 -4.05
C ILE A 74 11.40 -17.93 -5.21
N SER A 75 12.61 -18.11 -5.72
CA SER A 75 12.90 -19.14 -6.72
C SER A 75 13.97 -20.09 -6.17
N VAL A 76 13.67 -21.39 -6.17
CA VAL A 76 14.58 -22.45 -5.73
C VAL A 76 14.94 -23.32 -6.94
N GLY A 77 16.22 -23.32 -7.32
CA GLY A 77 16.74 -24.23 -8.35
C GLY A 77 17.35 -25.47 -7.71
N ILE A 78 16.73 -26.64 -7.91
CA ILE A 78 17.29 -27.93 -7.49
C ILE A 78 17.91 -28.61 -8.72
N PRO A 79 19.24 -28.81 -8.77
CA PRO A 79 19.86 -29.61 -9.81
C PRO A 79 19.56 -31.09 -9.55
N LEU A 80 18.61 -31.68 -10.28
CA LEU A 80 18.40 -33.12 -10.29
C LEU A 80 19.48 -33.75 -11.19
N SER A 81 20.52 -34.30 -10.57
CA SER A 81 21.48 -35.14 -11.26
C SER A 81 20.82 -36.46 -11.68
N ASP A 82 20.77 -36.66 -13.00
CA ASP A 82 20.69 -37.94 -13.75
C ASP A 82 19.38 -38.56 -14.23
N VAL A 83 18.19 -37.97 -14.04
CA VAL A 83 17.02 -38.46 -14.79
C VAL A 83 16.10 -37.30 -15.19
N ILE A 84 16.19 -36.90 -16.47
CA ILE A 84 15.36 -35.91 -17.17
C ILE A 84 15.72 -34.44 -16.83
N LYS A 85 16.10 -33.68 -17.88
CA LYS A 85 16.49 -32.25 -17.85
C LYS A 85 15.30 -31.32 -17.52
N THR A 86 14.63 -31.52 -16.39
CA THR A 86 13.51 -30.67 -15.97
C THR A 86 13.91 -29.96 -14.69
N SER A 87 14.37 -28.71 -14.81
CA SER A 87 14.50 -27.82 -13.67
C SER A 87 13.10 -27.48 -13.16
N PHE A 88 12.75 -27.95 -11.97
CA PHE A 88 11.54 -27.50 -11.29
C PHE A 88 11.82 -26.12 -10.68
N ASN A 89 11.22 -25.07 -11.24
CA ASN A 89 11.21 -23.75 -10.65
C ASN A 89 9.93 -23.61 -9.81
N LEU A 90 10.08 -23.64 -8.49
CA LEU A 90 9.00 -23.32 -7.56
C LEU A 90 9.03 -21.81 -7.31
N GLU A 91 8.03 -21.11 -7.82
CA GLU A 91 7.83 -19.68 -7.60
C GLU A 91 6.72 -19.48 -6.55
N ALA A 92 7.09 -18.99 -5.37
CA ALA A 92 6.15 -18.50 -4.39
C ALA A 92 6.13 -16.96 -4.45
N ALA A 93 4.97 -16.39 -4.80
CA ALA A 93 4.76 -14.95 -4.86
C ALA A 93 3.89 -14.50 -3.67
N GLY A 94 4.46 -13.69 -2.77
CA GLY A 94 3.72 -13.04 -1.68
C GLY A 94 3.54 -11.56 -1.97
N ASN A 95 2.30 -11.06 -1.95
CA ASN A 95 1.98 -9.65 -2.16
C ASN A 95 1.39 -9.06 -0.89
N LEU A 96 2.06 -8.06 -0.31
CA LEU A 96 1.50 -7.24 0.76
C LEU A 96 1.12 -5.88 0.18
N LEU A 97 -0.18 -5.58 0.18
CA LEU A 97 -0.72 -4.28 -0.22
C LEU A 97 -1.09 -3.52 1.05
N GLN A 98 -0.44 -2.39 1.31
CA GLN A 98 -0.77 -1.49 2.41
C GLN A 98 -1.25 -0.15 1.87
N HIS A 99 -2.20 0.47 2.55
CA HIS A 99 -2.72 1.77 2.20
C HIS A 99 -2.59 2.75 3.36
N ASP A 100 -2.14 3.97 3.03
CA ASP A 100 -2.37 5.14 3.87
C ASP A 100 -3.51 5.93 3.24
N LEU A 101 -4.50 6.32 4.06
CA LEU A 101 -5.69 7.05 3.65
C LEU A 101 -5.92 8.19 4.62
N LEU A 102 -6.17 9.38 4.07
CA LEU A 102 -6.67 10.52 4.82
C LEU A 102 -7.83 11.12 4.04
N VAL A 103 -8.98 11.25 4.72
CA VAL A 103 -10.20 11.81 4.15
C VAL A 103 -10.62 13.00 5.00
N PHE A 104 -10.87 14.12 4.34
CA PHE A 104 -11.49 15.31 4.92
C PHE A 104 -12.85 15.50 4.27
N VAL A 105 -13.93 15.45 5.04
CA VAL A 105 -15.30 15.68 4.55
C VAL A 105 -15.70 17.11 4.90
N PHE A 106 -16.26 17.81 3.92
CA PHE A 106 -16.67 19.21 4.03
C PHE A 106 -18.15 19.38 3.75
N THR A 107 -18.74 20.38 4.38
CA THR A 107 -20.04 20.91 3.99
C THR A 107 -19.95 21.59 2.61
N ARG A 108 -21.08 21.89 1.97
CA ARG A 108 -21.11 22.70 0.74
C ARG A 108 -20.44 24.06 0.88
N ASP A 109 -20.46 24.62 2.08
CA ASP A 109 -19.85 25.92 2.38
C ASP A 109 -18.33 25.82 2.59
N GLY A 110 -17.75 24.62 2.46
CA GLY A 110 -16.30 24.40 2.57
C GLY A 110 -15.78 24.33 4.00
N VAL A 111 -16.66 24.06 4.97
CA VAL A 111 -16.29 23.89 6.39
C VAL A 111 -16.02 22.41 6.66
N LEU A 112 -14.91 22.12 7.33
CA LEU A 112 -14.51 20.76 7.68
C LEU A 112 -15.47 20.14 8.69
N GLU A 113 -16.05 19.00 8.35
CA GLU A 113 -17.01 18.31 9.19
C GLU A 113 -16.43 17.02 9.77
N GLU A 114 -15.71 16.25 8.96
CA GLU A 114 -15.17 14.95 9.35
C GLU A 114 -13.74 14.75 8.88
N VAL A 115 -12.97 14.01 9.68
CA VAL A 115 -11.58 13.64 9.39
C VAL A 115 -11.41 12.18 9.72
N THR A 116 -10.93 11.41 8.75
CA THR A 116 -10.61 9.99 8.90
C THR A 116 -9.17 9.77 8.46
N TYR A 117 -8.37 9.15 9.32
CA TYR A 117 -6.98 8.81 9.02
C TYR A 117 -6.72 7.34 9.31
N GLU A 118 -6.17 6.65 8.32
CA GLU A 118 -5.74 5.25 8.40
C GLU A 118 -4.33 5.14 7.84
N LYS A 119 -3.46 4.42 8.56
CA LYS A 119 -2.07 4.20 8.16
C LYS A 119 -1.77 2.71 8.10
N GLY A 120 -1.17 2.26 7.01
CA GLY A 120 -0.70 0.89 6.84
C GLY A 120 -1.79 -0.18 6.87
N THR A 121 -3.02 0.14 6.44
CA THR A 121 -4.12 -0.84 6.45
C THR A 121 -3.99 -1.82 5.27
N GLU A 122 -4.06 -3.13 5.58
CA GLU A 122 -4.00 -4.21 4.57
C GLU A 122 -5.32 -4.39 3.81
N ARG A 123 -6.43 -3.92 4.40
CA ARG A 123 -7.76 -3.90 3.79
C ARG A 123 -8.25 -2.45 3.74
N PRO A 124 -8.41 -1.84 2.55
CA PRO A 124 -8.94 -0.49 2.47
C PRO A 124 -10.40 -0.49 2.91
N LEU A 125 -10.70 0.15 4.05
CA LEU A 125 -12.07 0.37 4.56
C LEU A 125 -12.88 1.33 3.67
N TRP A 126 -12.28 1.84 2.60
CA TRP A 126 -12.93 2.62 1.55
C TRP A 126 -14.29 2.06 1.13
N ASN A 127 -14.39 0.74 0.92
CA ASN A 127 -15.65 0.13 0.47
C ASN A 127 -16.79 0.18 1.50
N THR A 128 -16.48 0.46 2.78
CA THR A 128 -17.46 0.56 3.85
C THR A 128 -17.86 2.00 4.19
N PHE A 129 -17.07 3.01 3.83
CA PHE A 129 -17.38 4.41 4.15
C PHE A 129 -18.51 5.02 3.30
N TRP A 130 -18.79 4.46 2.12
CA TRP A 130 -19.71 5.06 1.14
C TRP A 130 -21.07 4.34 1.03
N LYS A 131 -21.41 3.48 2.00
CA LYS A 131 -22.74 2.83 2.07
C LYS A 131 -23.72 3.63 2.89
#